data_AF-A0A1B6AT93-F1
#
_entry.id   AF-A0A1B6AT93-F1
#
_cell.length_a   1.000
_cell.length_b   1.000
_cell.length_c   1.000
_cell.angle_alpha   90.00
_cell.angle_beta   90.00
_cell.angle_gamma   90.00
#
_symmetry.space_group_name_H-M   'P 1'
#
loop_
_entity.id
_entity.type
_entity.pdbx_description
1 polymer ?
#
loop_
_entity_poly.entity_id
_entity_poly.type
_entity_poly.pdbx_seq_one_letter_code
_entity_poly.pdbx_strand_id
1 'polypeptide(L)'
;MYGSARLPGVSMTHGYRDDARHTWLQSANSSAAVTGGGTVTEYGPRDLWAEVVAIYTEYVAHGRPAVTDMELNADHESQHQMWLRAPDNVISPAQKP
;
A
#
# COMPACT_ATOMS: atom_id res chain seq x y z
N MET A 1 -1.93 -4.63 5.31
CA MET A 1 -3.19 -5.10 4.73
C MET A 1 -3.84 -4.02 3.86
N TYR A 2 -4.19 -2.84 4.39
CA TYR A 2 -4.74 -1.74 3.57
C TYR A 2 -3.84 -1.32 2.40
N GLY A 3 -2.57 -0.98 2.66
CA GLY A 3 -1.64 -0.56 1.62
C GLY A 3 -1.39 -1.62 0.54
N SER A 4 -1.32 -2.90 0.92
CA SER A 4 -1.13 -4.01 -0.03
C SER A 4 -2.37 -4.27 -0.89
N ALA A 5 -3.58 -4.01 -0.39
CA ALA A 5 -4.80 -4.11 -1.20
C ALA A 5 -4.95 -2.93 -2.16
N ARG A 6 -4.53 -1.72 -1.75
CA ARG A 6 -4.49 -0.54 -2.63
C ARG A 6 -3.35 -0.60 -3.65
N LEU A 7 -2.24 -1.28 -3.36
CA LEU A 7 -1.09 -1.46 -4.26
C LEU A 7 -0.81 -2.93 -4.56
N PRO A 8 -1.67 -3.61 -5.33
CA PRO A 8 -1.38 -4.98 -5.75
C PRO A 8 -0.07 -5.03 -6.56
N GLY A 9 0.75 -6.04 -6.26
CA GLY A 9 2.05 -6.24 -6.93
C GLY A 9 3.16 -5.31 -6.45
N VAL A 10 2.93 -4.45 -5.44
CA VAL A 10 3.99 -3.72 -4.73
C VAL A 10 4.27 -4.42 -3.41
N SER A 11 5.54 -4.77 -3.18
CA SER A 11 5.99 -5.22 -1.86
C SER A 11 6.69 -4.09 -1.14
N MET A 12 6.43 -4.01 0.17
CA MET A 12 7.02 -3.04 1.06
C MET A 12 7.76 -3.78 2.18
N THR A 13 9.03 -3.50 2.33
CA THR A 13 9.83 -3.97 3.47
C THR A 13 10.40 -2.77 4.20
N HIS A 14 10.63 -2.91 5.51
CA HIS A 14 11.32 -1.90 6.29
C HIS A 14 12.44 -2.54 7.09
N GLY A 15 13.39 -1.72 7.49
CA GLY A 15 14.56 -2.14 8.24
C GLY A 15 15.30 -0.93 8.79
N TYR A 16 16.46 -1.18 9.35
CA TYR A 16 17.34 -0.15 9.89
C TYR A 16 18.67 -0.19 9.16
N ARG A 17 19.22 0.99 8.88
CA ARG A 17 20.57 1.18 8.36
C ARG A 17 21.13 2.43 9.03
N ASP A 18 22.30 2.32 9.65
CA ASP A 18 22.96 3.43 10.36
C ASP A 18 22.01 4.13 11.37
N ASP A 19 21.27 3.33 12.15
CA ASP A 19 20.21 3.74 13.09
C ASP A 19 19.00 4.50 12.49
N ALA A 20 19.02 4.77 11.19
CA ALA A 20 17.89 5.32 10.47
C ALA A 20 16.93 4.21 10.05
N ARG A 21 15.63 4.47 10.17
CA ARG A 21 14.60 3.60 9.60
C ARG A 21 14.58 3.78 8.08
N HIS A 22 14.66 2.68 7.36
CA HIS A 22 14.51 2.64 5.91
C HIS A 22 13.27 1.85 5.50
N THR A 23 12.62 2.30 4.42
CA THR A 23 11.53 1.57 3.77
C THR A 23 11.88 1.36 2.31
N TRP A 24 11.69 0.15 1.81
CA TRP A 24 11.87 -0.22 0.42
C TRP A 24 10.51 -0.61 -0.17
N LEU A 25 10.16 0.01 -1.28
CA LEU A 25 9.02 -0.30 -2.12
C LEU A 25 9.56 -0.87 -3.42
N GLN A 26 8.99 -1.97 -3.88
CA GLN A 26 9.36 -2.59 -5.16
C GLN A 26 8.13 -3.17 -5.85
N SER A 27 8.04 -2.94 -7.15
CA SER A 27 6.97 -3.39 -8.05
C SER A 27 7.54 -4.33 -9.10
N ALA A 28 6.72 -5.25 -9.61
CA ALA A 28 7.12 -6.22 -10.64
C ALA A 28 7.60 -5.58 -11.96
N ASN A 29 7.25 -4.32 -12.23
CA ASN A 29 7.66 -3.56 -13.40
C ASN A 29 8.99 -2.79 -13.21
N SER A 30 9.85 -3.26 -12.30
CA SER A 30 11.13 -2.63 -11.96
C SER A 30 11.03 -1.20 -11.43
N SER A 31 9.85 -0.79 -10.94
CA SER A 31 9.73 0.46 -10.17
C SER A 31 10.09 0.20 -8.72
N ALA A 32 10.83 1.12 -8.10
CA ALA A 32 11.21 1.02 -6.71
C ALA A 32 11.31 2.41 -6.06
N ALA A 33 11.07 2.48 -4.76
CA ALA A 33 11.34 3.67 -3.97
C ALA A 33 11.97 3.27 -2.64
N VAL A 34 13.01 3.99 -2.23
CA VAL A 34 13.71 3.77 -0.96
C VAL A 34 13.63 5.05 -0.16
N THR A 35 13.15 4.95 1.08
CA THR A 35 13.10 6.07 2.01
C THR A 35 14.04 5.81 3.17
N GLY A 36 14.71 6.86 3.67
CA GLY A 36 15.54 6.80 4.86
C GLY A 36 16.46 8.00 4.97
N GLY A 37 16.89 8.35 6.18
CA GLY A 37 17.75 9.52 6.41
C GLY A 37 17.14 10.86 5.98
N GLY A 38 15.80 10.94 5.86
CA GLY A 38 15.09 12.15 5.42
C GLY A 38 15.00 12.34 3.90
N THR A 39 15.45 11.37 3.11
CA THR A 39 15.37 11.41 1.65
C THR A 39 14.54 10.26 1.09
N VAL A 40 14.10 10.44 -0.16
CA VAL A 40 13.45 9.41 -0.98
C VAL A 40 14.25 9.29 -2.28
N THR A 41 14.56 8.07 -2.67
CA THR A 41 15.20 7.76 -3.95
C THR A 41 14.28 6.82 -4.73
N GLU A 42 13.98 7.18 -5.97
CA GLU A 42 13.04 6.46 -6.83
C GLU A 42 13.72 5.92 -8.08
N TYR A 43 13.17 4.81 -8.58
CA TYR A 43 13.66 4.09 -9.73
C TYR A 43 12.47 3.59 -10.57
N GLY A 44 12.67 3.54 -11.88
CA GLY A 44 11.73 2.94 -12.83
C GLY A 44 10.54 3.84 -13.19
N PRO A 45 9.52 3.27 -13.86
CA PRO A 45 8.47 4.05 -14.52
C PRO A 45 7.30 4.50 -13.63
N ARG A 46 7.19 4.04 -12.38
CA ARG A 46 6.15 4.49 -11.43
C ARG A 46 6.75 5.35 -10.34
N ASP A 47 6.01 6.39 -9.98
CA ASP A 47 6.23 7.19 -8.77
C ASP A 47 5.57 6.48 -7.58
N LEU A 48 6.29 5.48 -7.04
CA LEU A 48 5.78 4.67 -5.95
C LEU A 48 5.66 5.46 -4.65
N TRP A 49 6.44 6.53 -4.48
CA TRP A 49 6.34 7.38 -3.31
C TRP A 49 5.04 8.18 -3.30
N ALA A 50 4.69 8.84 -4.41
CA ALA A 50 3.44 9.58 -4.52
C ALA A 50 2.22 8.66 -4.35
N GLU A 51 2.25 7.47 -4.93
CA GLU A 51 1.18 6.47 -4.76
C GLU A 51 1.01 6.07 -3.28
N VAL A 52 2.11 5.81 -2.56
CA VAL A 52 2.05 5.47 -1.13
C VAL A 52 1.58 6.65 -0.28
N VAL A 53 2.00 7.88 -0.57
CA VAL A 53 1.53 9.08 0.13
C VAL A 53 0.04 9.31 -0.08
N ALA A 54 -0.46 9.11 -1.31
CA ALA A 54 -1.89 9.22 -1.61
C ALA A 54 -2.70 8.19 -0.81
N ILE A 55 -2.25 6.93 -0.78
CA ILE A 55 -2.91 5.86 -0.02
C ILE A 55 -2.82 6.07 1.48
N TYR A 56 -1.70 6.59 1.98
CA TYR A 56 -1.57 6.94 3.40
C TYR A 56 -2.53 8.07 3.77
N THR A 57 -2.71 9.05 2.89
CA THR A 57 -3.68 10.14 3.08
C THR A 57 -5.12 9.59 3.13
N GLU A 58 -5.47 8.68 2.23
CA GLU A 58 -6.76 7.97 2.23
C GLU A 58 -6.96 7.16 3.51
N TYR A 59 -5.95 6.38 3.92
CA TYR A 59 -5.96 5.62 5.17
C TYR A 59 -6.20 6.49 6.41
N VAL A 60 -5.55 7.66 6.47
CA VAL A 60 -5.76 8.64 7.54
C VAL A 60 -7.16 9.22 7.49
N ALA A 61 -7.69 9.54 6.30
CA ALA A 61 -9.06 10.02 6.12
C ALA A 61 -10.12 9.01 6.58
N HIS A 62 -9.84 7.71 6.44
CA HIS A 62 -10.68 6.63 6.98
C HIS A 62 -10.53 6.40 8.50
N GLY A 63 -9.74 7.22 9.19
CA GLY A 63 -9.55 7.13 10.64
C GLY A 63 -8.52 6.09 11.07
N ARG A 64 -7.56 5.75 10.19
CA ARG A 64 -6.50 4.76 10.45
C ARG A 64 -7.06 3.39 10.87
N PRO A 65 -7.90 2.75 10.03
CA PRO A 65 -8.57 1.51 10.37
C PRO A 65 -7.60 0.40 10.77
N ALA A 66 -7.96 -0.34 11.81
CA ALA A 66 -7.18 -1.48 12.27
C ALA A 66 -7.30 -2.65 11.28
N VAL A 67 -6.40 -3.63 11.39
CA VAL A 67 -6.50 -4.86 10.59
C VAL A 67 -7.81 -5.59 10.83
N THR A 68 -8.37 -5.51 12.04
CA THR A 68 -9.67 -6.09 12.39
C THR A 68 -10.86 -5.40 11.73
N ASP A 69 -10.67 -4.20 11.18
CA ASP A 69 -11.71 -3.49 10.43
C ASP A 69 -11.72 -3.94 8.95
N MET A 70 -10.78 -4.79 8.53
CA MET A 70 -10.64 -5.28 7.17
C MET A 70 -11.07 -6.75 7.14
N GLU A 71 -12.12 -7.04 6.38
CA GLU A 71 -12.55 -8.42 6.17
C GLU A 71 -12.37 -8.81 4.70
N LEU A 72 -12.10 -10.09 4.50
CA LEU A 72 -11.90 -10.69 3.18
C LEU A 72 -13.10 -11.58 2.89
N ASN A 73 -13.79 -11.30 1.78
CA ASN A 73 -14.71 -12.26 1.20
C ASN A 73 -13.99 -13.05 0.12
N ALA A 74 -14.02 -14.36 0.27
CA ALA A 74 -13.68 -15.29 -0.79
C ALA A 74 -14.98 -16.02 -1.14
N ASP A 75 -15.75 -15.49 -2.08
CA ASP A 75 -16.82 -16.28 -2.66
C ASP A 75 -16.22 -17.42 -3.50
N HIS A 76 -16.97 -18.51 -3.62
CA HIS A 76 -16.60 -19.68 -4.42
C HIS A 76 -16.58 -19.39 -5.93
N GLU A 77 -17.03 -18.21 -6.36
CA GLU A 77 -17.27 -17.84 -7.77
C GLU A 77 -16.24 -16.86 -8.36
N SER A 78 -15.16 -16.56 -7.63
CA SER A 78 -13.89 -15.98 -8.13
C SER A 78 -13.69 -14.46 -7.95
N GLN A 79 -14.22 -13.85 -6.88
CA GLN A 79 -13.83 -12.46 -6.55
C GLN A 79 -13.36 -12.37 -5.09
N HIS A 80 -12.03 -12.39 -4.88
CA HIS A 80 -11.44 -12.01 -3.59
C HIS A 80 -11.63 -10.51 -3.38
N GLN A 81 -12.65 -10.11 -2.65
CA GLN A 81 -12.94 -8.71 -2.33
C GLN A 81 -12.62 -8.43 -0.86
N MET A 82 -11.88 -7.35 -0.61
CA MET A 82 -11.63 -6.85 0.73
C MET A 82 -12.51 -5.63 0.97
N TRP A 83 -13.11 -5.51 2.14
CA TRP A 83 -13.91 -4.34 2.50
C TRP A 83 -13.52 -3.76 3.86
N LEU A 84 -13.84 -2.49 4.04
CA LEU A 84 -13.57 -1.75 5.27
C LEU A 84 -14.85 -1.59 6.09
N ARG A 85 -14.94 -2.30 7.23
CA ARG A 85 -16.05 -2.30 8.21
C ARG A 85 -17.39 -2.83 7.72
N ALA A 86 -17.72 -2.68 6.45
CA ALA A 86 -19.00 -3.08 5.87
C ALA A 86 -18.83 -3.58 4.42
N PRO A 87 -19.62 -4.57 3.96
CA PRO A 87 -19.47 -5.19 2.63
C PRO A 87 -19.62 -4.25 1.43
N ASP A 88 -20.30 -3.12 1.59
CA ASP A 88 -20.48 -2.10 0.57
C ASP A 88 -19.28 -1.14 0.45
N ASN A 89 -18.35 -1.17 1.39
CA ASN A 89 -17.16 -0.32 1.42
C ASN A 89 -15.93 -1.09 0.89
N VAL A 90 -15.99 -1.46 -0.38
CA VAL A 90 -14.98 -2.28 -1.06
C VAL A 90 -13.67 -1.50 -1.24
N ILE A 91 -12.56 -2.13 -0.83
CA ILE A 91 -11.20 -1.63 -1.06
C ILE A 91 -10.72 -2.17 -2.41
N SER A 92 -10.83 -1.34 -3.44
CA SER A 92 -10.29 -1.62 -4.78
C SER A 92 -8.81 -1.21 -4.88
N PRO A 93 -8.04 -1.68 -5.87
CA PRO A 93 -6.73 -1.12 -6.18
C PRO A 93 -6.80 0.41 -6.39
N ALA A 94 -5.76 1.12 -5.97
CA ALA A 94 -5.63 2.55 -6.26
C ALA A 94 -5.58 2.75 -7.77
N GLN A 95 -6.37 3.70 -8.27
CA GLN A 95 -6.21 4.13 -9.66
C GLN A 95 -4.90 4.89 -9.78
N LYS A 96 -4.20 4.70 -10.90
CA LYS A 96 -2.98 5.43 -11.19
C LYS A 96 -3.29 6.94 -11.21
N PRO A 97 -2.49 7.79 -10.54
CA PRO A 97 -2.63 9.24 -10.64
C PRO A 97 -2.43 9.72 -12.09
#